data_AF-A0A8C6NXI3-F1
#
_entry.id   AF-A0A8C6NXI3-F1
#
_cell.length_a   1.000
_cell.length_b   1.000
_cell.length_c   1.000
_cell.angle_alpha   90.00
_cell.angle_beta   90.00
_cell.angle_gamma   90.00
#
_symmetry.space_group_name_H-M   'P 1'
#
loop_
_entity.id
_entity.type
_entity.pdbx_description
1 polymer ?
#
loop_
_entity_poly.entity_id
_entity_poly.type
_entity_poly.pdbx_seq_one_letter_code
_entity_poly.pdbx_strand_id
1 'polypeptide(L)'
;MQTGQSGNQTDVLQQTRTSRNSRQHLQTNRNLILCKSKQVCVSMATGVCVVLSLCAGFCFAFNLDTSFPVLKRGEGGSLFGFSVTLHKDMKTGSHLLLIGAPRDWAEPNVPANRTGGVYSCPITADHLDCTRMKVVNPNLNPSKNLVEDMWLGVSVASQGGPSGRVLVSSLMSLSECSLTNNL
;
A
#
# COMPACT_ATOMS: atom_id res chain seq x y z
N MET A 1 -17.81 33.07 88.23
CA MET A 1 -16.86 31.96 88.52
C MET A 1 -15.62 32.20 87.68
N GLN A 2 -14.47 32.42 88.31
CA GLN A 2 -13.14 32.51 87.65
C GLN A 2 -12.82 31.18 86.94
N THR A 3 -12.10 31.13 85.83
CA THR A 3 -10.64 31.33 85.65
C THR A 3 -10.38 31.31 84.12
N GLY A 4 -9.49 32.10 83.52
CA GLY A 4 -8.05 31.83 83.40
C GLY A 4 -7.49 32.30 82.04
N GLN A 5 -6.62 33.31 82.10
CA GLN A 5 -5.42 33.64 81.31
C GLN A 5 -5.18 33.26 79.81
N SER A 6 -4.73 34.31 79.09
CA SER A 6 -3.47 34.43 78.31
C SER A 6 -3.43 34.07 76.81
N GLY A 7 -3.08 35.07 75.99
CA GLY A 7 -2.53 34.87 74.65
C GLY A 7 -2.63 36.07 73.69
N ASN A 8 -1.65 36.98 73.76
CA ASN A 8 -1.13 37.95 72.76
C ASN A 8 -1.87 38.14 71.42
N GLN A 9 -2.29 39.38 71.07
CA GLN A 9 -1.49 40.41 70.37
C GLN A 9 -1.27 40.00 68.89
N THR A 10 -1.74 40.69 67.85
CA THR A 10 -1.85 42.14 67.63
C THR A 10 -2.74 42.39 66.39
N ASP A 11 -3.57 43.41 66.53
CA ASP A 11 -3.93 44.46 65.58
C ASP A 11 -4.38 44.21 64.13
N VAL A 12 -5.68 44.49 63.97
CA VAL A 12 -6.22 45.58 63.15
C VAL A 12 -5.96 45.52 61.65
N LEU A 13 -7.00 44.99 61.01
CA LEU A 13 -7.52 45.33 59.70
C LEU A 13 -7.64 46.86 59.48
N GLN A 14 -7.51 47.29 58.22
CA GLN A 14 -8.03 48.54 57.62
C GLN A 14 -7.09 49.75 57.61
N GLN A 15 -6.75 50.22 56.40
CA GLN A 15 -7.52 51.26 55.70
C GLN A 15 -6.90 51.40 54.28
N THR A 16 -7.51 50.84 53.23
CA THR A 16 -8.41 51.52 52.29
C THR A 16 -7.75 52.59 51.42
N ARG A 17 -7.74 52.35 50.09
CA ARG A 17 -7.81 53.31 48.96
C ARG A 17 -6.71 54.41 48.91
N THR A 18 -6.04 54.70 47.79
CA THR A 18 -6.55 54.85 46.42
C THR A 18 -5.39 55.10 45.47
N SER A 19 -5.50 54.53 44.27
CA SER A 19 -5.17 55.17 42.99
C SER A 19 -3.70 55.48 42.64
N ARG A 20 -3.11 54.52 41.90
CA ARG A 20 -2.74 54.67 40.48
C ARG A 20 -1.90 55.93 40.14
N ASN A 21 -0.59 55.76 39.98
CA ASN A 21 -0.04 55.82 38.62
C ASN A 21 1.38 55.26 38.49
N SER A 22 1.50 54.46 37.44
CA SER A 22 2.69 53.84 36.86
C SER A 22 3.88 54.78 36.71
N ARG A 23 5.05 54.30 37.12
CA ARG A 23 6.22 54.00 36.28
C ARG A 23 7.39 53.67 37.21
N GLN A 24 7.73 52.39 37.29
CA GLN A 24 8.85 51.90 38.10
C GLN A 24 10.17 52.25 37.41
N HIS A 25 10.87 53.21 38.00
CA HIS A 25 12.31 53.35 37.93
C HIS A 25 12.84 52.79 39.25
N LEU A 26 13.63 51.72 39.21
CA LEU A 26 14.82 51.54 40.07
C LEU A 26 15.42 50.15 39.84
N GLN A 27 16.49 50.13 39.06
CA GLN A 27 17.53 49.13 39.24
C GLN A 27 18.16 49.33 40.63
N THR A 28 18.47 48.24 41.35
CA THR A 28 19.77 48.06 42.03
C THR A 28 19.92 46.61 42.53
N ASN A 29 20.93 45.92 41.98
CA ASN A 29 21.77 44.83 42.51
C ASN A 29 21.18 43.61 43.25
N ARG A 30 21.18 42.46 42.58
CA ARG A 30 22.18 41.37 42.67
C ARG A 30 21.67 40.16 41.87
N ASN A 31 22.60 39.37 41.33
CA ASN A 31 22.50 37.95 40.94
C ASN A 31 22.60 37.59 39.45
N LEU A 32 23.45 36.58 39.27
CA LEU A 32 23.59 35.61 38.19
C LEU A 32 23.96 36.12 36.80
N ILE A 33 25.13 35.67 36.36
CA ILE A 33 25.50 35.49 34.96
C ILE A 33 24.38 34.67 34.32
N LEU A 34 23.40 35.33 33.69
CA LEU A 34 22.44 34.67 32.83
C LEU A 34 23.21 34.36 31.54
N CYS A 35 23.73 33.13 31.44
CA CYS A 35 24.00 32.52 30.14
C CYS A 35 22.71 32.63 29.34
N LYS A 36 22.55 33.67 28.52
CA LYS A 36 21.58 33.67 27.44
C LYS A 36 22.06 32.60 26.47
N SER A 37 21.69 31.36 26.79
CA SER A 37 21.79 30.24 25.87
C SER A 37 21.28 30.74 24.54
N LYS A 38 22.11 30.66 23.50
CA LYS A 38 21.63 30.84 22.14
C LYS A 38 20.65 29.71 21.89
N GLN A 39 19.38 29.93 22.23
CA GLN A 39 18.31 28.99 21.99
C GLN A 39 18.10 28.99 20.48
N VAL A 40 18.70 28.02 19.80
CA VAL A 40 18.44 27.76 18.39
C VAL A 40 17.00 27.26 18.34
N CYS A 41 16.04 28.15 18.06
CA CYS A 41 14.66 27.78 17.76
C CYS A 41 14.63 27.08 16.41
N VAL A 42 14.83 25.76 16.40
CA VAL A 42 14.47 24.95 15.24
C VAL A 42 12.94 24.95 15.18
N SER A 43 12.37 25.44 14.07
CA SER A 43 10.92 25.40 13.90
C SER A 43 10.44 23.95 14.02
N MET A 44 9.37 23.73 14.78
CA MET A 44 8.78 22.40 14.98
C MET A 44 8.50 21.71 13.64
N ALA A 45 8.12 22.49 12.61
CA ALA A 45 7.92 22.01 11.25
C ALA A 45 9.21 21.47 10.61
N THR A 46 10.34 22.17 10.74
CA THR A 46 11.65 21.68 10.24
C THR A 46 12.11 20.42 10.97
N GLY A 47 11.89 20.32 12.28
CA GLY A 47 12.20 19.09 13.04
C GLY A 47 11.38 17.89 12.55
N VAL A 48 10.08 18.09 12.35
CA VAL A 48 9.17 17.07 11.82
C VAL A 48 9.57 16.67 10.39
N CYS A 49 9.91 17.62 9.52
CA CYS A 49 10.35 17.33 8.14
C CYS A 49 11.66 16.53 8.10
N VAL A 50 12.63 16.83 8.97
CA VAL A 50 13.89 16.06 9.05
C VAL A 50 13.62 14.64 9.55
N VAL A 51 12.77 14.47 10.57
CA VAL A 51 12.39 13.14 11.08
C VAL A 51 11.66 12.33 10.00
N LEU A 52 10.70 12.91 9.29
CA LEU A 52 9.97 12.22 8.21
C LEU A 52 10.90 11.83 7.05
N SER A 53 11.84 12.70 6.68
CA SER A 53 12.82 12.41 5.62
C SER A 53 13.79 11.30 6.03
N LEU A 54 14.22 11.27 7.29
CA LEU A 54 15.02 10.19 7.84
C LEU A 54 14.23 8.88 7.91
N CYS A 55 12.99 8.89 8.41
CA CYS A 55 12.14 7.70 8.50
C CYS A 55 11.80 7.10 7.13
N ALA A 56 11.54 7.93 6.11
CA ALA A 56 11.28 7.46 4.76
C ALA A 56 12.49 6.75 4.12
N GLY A 57 13.71 7.14 4.49
CA GLY A 57 14.95 6.51 4.01
C GLY A 57 15.23 5.11 4.58
N PHE A 58 14.53 4.68 5.63
CA PHE A 58 14.72 3.38 6.28
C PHE A 58 13.62 2.35 5.99
N CYS A 59 12.65 2.67 5.13
CA CYS A 59 11.63 1.72 4.70
C CYS A 59 12.18 0.80 3.58
N PHE A 60 13.12 -0.08 3.92
CA PHE A 60 13.56 -1.15 3.02
C PHE A 60 12.60 -2.34 3.12
N ALA A 61 12.31 -2.97 1.97
CA ALA A 61 11.64 -4.27 1.93
C ALA A 61 12.63 -5.35 2.42
N PHE A 62 12.73 -5.52 3.73
CA PHE A 62 13.75 -6.38 4.36
C PHE A 62 13.42 -7.87 4.32
N ASN A 63 12.15 -8.22 4.10
CA ASN A 63 11.64 -9.60 4.13
C ASN A 63 11.31 -10.16 2.74
N LEU A 64 11.76 -9.51 1.67
CA LEU A 64 11.66 -10.04 0.31
C LEU A 64 12.95 -10.80 -0.04
N ASP A 65 12.84 -12.09 -0.31
CA ASP A 65 13.98 -12.87 -0.78
C ASP A 65 14.29 -12.53 -2.25
N THR A 66 15.45 -11.94 -2.47
CA THR A 66 15.97 -11.59 -3.81
C THR A 66 17.04 -12.57 -4.29
N SER A 67 17.49 -13.50 -3.43
CA SER A 67 18.53 -14.50 -3.75
C SER A 67 17.94 -15.68 -4.52
N PHE A 68 16.72 -16.11 -4.14
CA PHE A 68 16.07 -17.28 -4.74
C PHE A 68 14.65 -16.95 -5.26
N PRO A 69 14.50 -16.03 -6.24
CA PRO A 69 13.20 -15.75 -6.83
C PRO A 69 12.70 -16.91 -7.68
N VAL A 70 11.39 -17.12 -7.70
CA VAL A 70 10.74 -17.98 -8.70
C VAL A 70 10.61 -17.19 -9.99
N LEU A 71 11.27 -17.66 -11.06
CA LEU A 71 11.23 -17.02 -12.37
C LEU A 71 10.27 -17.78 -13.28
N LYS A 72 9.37 -17.07 -13.93
CA LYS A 72 8.47 -17.62 -14.98
C LYS A 72 8.72 -16.87 -16.28
N ARG A 73 8.83 -17.60 -17.39
CA ARG A 73 9.16 -17.05 -18.70
C ARG A 73 8.04 -17.37 -19.69
N GLY A 74 7.61 -16.35 -20.43
CA GLY A 74 6.70 -16.50 -21.57
C GLY A 74 7.34 -16.08 -22.88
N GLU A 75 6.53 -16.13 -23.94
CA GLU A 75 6.96 -15.84 -25.32
C GLU A 75 7.41 -14.39 -25.52
N GLY A 76 8.41 -14.20 -26.37
CA GLY A 76 8.95 -12.88 -26.70
C GLY A 76 7.92 -11.99 -27.40
N GLY A 77 7.77 -10.73 -26.95
CA GLY A 77 6.84 -9.78 -27.57
C GLY A 77 5.35 -10.03 -27.31
N SER A 78 5.02 -10.99 -26.43
CA SER A 78 3.66 -11.28 -25.95
C SER A 78 3.19 -10.34 -24.82
N LEU A 79 4.12 -9.58 -24.23
CA LEU A 79 3.94 -8.86 -22.98
C LEU A 79 3.55 -9.78 -21.82
N PHE A 80 4.08 -11.01 -21.78
CA PHE A 80 3.92 -11.91 -20.65
C PHE A 80 4.37 -11.24 -19.34
N GLY A 81 3.51 -11.27 -18.32
CA GLY A 81 3.73 -10.56 -17.06
C GLY A 81 3.10 -9.17 -17.01
N PHE A 82 2.34 -8.76 -18.04
CA PHE A 82 1.63 -7.47 -18.04
C PHE A 82 0.66 -7.33 -16.86
N SER A 83 -0.01 -8.43 -16.51
CA SER A 83 -0.83 -8.53 -15.30
C SER A 83 -0.53 -9.85 -14.59
N VAL A 84 -0.55 -9.86 -13.26
CA VAL A 84 -0.24 -11.05 -12.45
C VAL A 84 -1.17 -11.12 -11.23
N THR A 85 -1.69 -12.30 -10.93
CA THR A 85 -2.42 -12.56 -9.67
C THR A 85 -2.09 -13.94 -9.12
N LEU A 86 -2.07 -14.06 -7.79
CA LEU A 86 -2.03 -15.35 -7.12
C LEU A 86 -3.45 -15.95 -7.07
N HIS A 87 -3.57 -17.24 -7.35
CA HIS A 87 -4.82 -17.99 -7.29
C HIS A 87 -4.63 -19.25 -6.45
N LYS A 88 -5.63 -19.60 -5.66
CA LYS A 88 -5.67 -20.87 -4.93
C LYS A 88 -6.65 -21.80 -5.62
N ASP A 89 -6.14 -22.88 -6.18
CA ASP A 89 -6.99 -23.92 -6.75
C ASP A 89 -7.73 -24.64 -5.63
N MET A 90 -9.05 -24.58 -5.67
CA MET A 90 -9.90 -25.19 -4.66
C MET A 90 -9.98 -26.72 -4.77
N LYS A 91 -9.69 -27.30 -5.94
CA LYS A 91 -9.68 -28.75 -6.13
C LYS A 91 -8.44 -29.38 -5.50
N THR A 92 -7.26 -28.84 -5.82
CA THR A 92 -5.97 -29.39 -5.37
C THR A 92 -5.47 -28.75 -4.07
N GLY A 93 -6.01 -27.59 -3.68
CA GLY A 93 -5.49 -26.78 -2.57
C GLY A 93 -4.19 -26.04 -2.89
N SER A 94 -3.65 -26.22 -4.10
CA SER A 94 -2.38 -25.65 -4.54
C SER A 94 -2.50 -24.17 -4.91
N HIS A 95 -1.38 -23.46 -4.94
CA HIS A 95 -1.31 -22.07 -5.35
C HIS A 95 -0.70 -21.98 -6.75
N LEU A 96 -1.33 -21.17 -7.60
CA LEU A 96 -0.96 -20.96 -8.99
C LEU A 96 -0.77 -19.46 -9.22
N LEU A 97 0.18 -19.10 -10.07
CA LEU A 97 0.32 -17.76 -10.61
C LEU A 97 -0.47 -17.67 -11.91
N LEU A 98 -1.36 -16.69 -12.00
CA LEU A 98 -2.04 -16.35 -13.25
C LEU A 98 -1.37 -15.14 -13.85
N ILE A 99 -0.99 -15.25 -15.11
CA ILE A 99 -0.17 -14.26 -15.80
C ILE A 99 -0.82 -13.87 -17.13
N GLY A 100 -1.06 -12.59 -17.31
CA GLY A 100 -1.56 -12.02 -18.56
C GLY A 100 -0.46 -11.75 -19.58
N ALA A 101 -0.77 -11.98 -20.85
CA ALA A 101 0.09 -11.74 -22.01
C ALA A 101 -0.75 -11.12 -23.16
N PRO A 102 -1.08 -9.82 -23.09
CA PRO A 102 -2.07 -9.19 -23.98
C PRO A 102 -1.67 -9.13 -25.46
N ARG A 103 -0.39 -9.34 -25.80
CA ARG A 103 0.10 -9.32 -27.18
C ARG A 103 0.47 -10.70 -27.70
N ASP A 104 0.09 -11.75 -27.00
CA ASP A 104 0.33 -13.12 -27.41
C ASP A 104 -0.48 -13.53 -28.64
N TRP A 105 0.00 -14.56 -29.34
CA TRP A 105 -0.65 -15.12 -30.54
C TRP A 105 -2.04 -15.66 -30.22
N ALA A 106 -2.91 -15.73 -31.23
CA ALA A 106 -4.21 -16.36 -31.09
C ALA A 106 -4.12 -17.86 -30.77
N GLU A 107 -5.12 -18.40 -30.07
CA GLU A 107 -5.26 -19.86 -29.94
C GLU A 107 -5.52 -20.51 -31.32
N PRO A 108 -5.12 -21.79 -31.51
CA PRO A 108 -5.47 -22.52 -32.72
C PRO A 108 -6.98 -22.48 -32.96
N ASN A 109 -7.39 -22.25 -34.20
CA ASN A 109 -8.80 -22.14 -34.63
C ASN A 109 -9.51 -20.82 -34.29
N VAL A 110 -8.81 -19.81 -33.78
CA VAL A 110 -9.33 -18.43 -33.72
C VAL A 110 -8.87 -17.68 -34.98
N PRO A 111 -9.78 -17.04 -35.76
CA PRO A 111 -9.45 -16.32 -36.98
C PRO A 111 -8.86 -14.94 -36.66
N ALA A 112 -7.76 -14.92 -35.92
CA ALA A 112 -7.02 -13.73 -35.55
C ALA A 112 -5.52 -14.06 -35.50
N ASN A 113 -4.68 -13.05 -35.66
CA ASN A 113 -3.24 -13.20 -35.52
C ASN A 113 -2.84 -13.07 -34.05
N ARG A 114 -3.27 -11.99 -33.40
CA ARG A 114 -3.03 -11.73 -31.98
C ARG A 114 -4.35 -11.54 -31.27
N THR A 115 -4.60 -12.31 -30.22
CA THR A 115 -5.73 -12.10 -29.32
C THR A 115 -5.29 -11.65 -27.93
N GLY A 116 -4.04 -11.93 -27.57
CA GLY A 116 -3.60 -12.02 -26.19
C GLY A 116 -3.99 -13.34 -25.53
N GLY A 117 -3.53 -13.56 -24.31
CA GLY A 117 -3.77 -14.78 -23.55
C GLY A 117 -3.55 -14.62 -22.05
N VAL A 118 -3.99 -15.62 -21.31
CA VAL A 118 -3.71 -15.79 -19.88
C VAL A 118 -3.10 -17.16 -19.66
N TYR A 119 -2.12 -17.22 -18.78
CA TYR A 119 -1.35 -18.41 -18.44
C TYR A 119 -1.54 -18.75 -16.96
N SER A 120 -1.59 -20.04 -16.65
CA SER A 120 -1.49 -20.58 -15.30
C SER A 120 -0.13 -21.25 -15.11
N CYS A 121 0.61 -20.84 -14.09
CA CYS A 121 1.93 -21.39 -13.76
C CYS A 121 1.92 -21.91 -12.32
N PRO A 122 2.35 -23.15 -12.06
CA PRO A 122 2.53 -23.62 -10.69
C PRO A 122 3.74 -22.93 -10.04
N ILE A 123 3.72 -22.81 -8.71
CA ILE A 123 4.83 -22.19 -7.96
C ILE A 123 5.94 -23.23 -7.79
N THR A 124 6.77 -23.37 -8.82
CA THR A 124 7.92 -24.27 -8.90
C THR A 124 9.14 -23.54 -9.42
N ALA A 125 10.32 -24.15 -9.29
CA ALA A 125 11.57 -23.63 -9.84
C ALA A 125 11.69 -23.81 -11.37
N ASP A 126 10.78 -24.53 -12.04
CA ASP A 126 10.76 -24.58 -13.50
C ASP A 126 10.25 -23.24 -14.06
N HIS A 127 10.94 -22.72 -15.06
CA HIS A 127 10.62 -21.42 -15.64
C HIS A 127 9.64 -21.52 -16.82
N LEU A 128 9.42 -22.73 -17.36
CA LEU A 128 8.67 -23.00 -18.60
C LEU A 128 7.43 -23.88 -18.38
N ASP A 129 7.02 -24.09 -17.13
CA ASP A 129 5.86 -24.89 -16.71
C ASP A 129 4.52 -24.14 -16.76
N CYS A 130 4.48 -22.98 -17.44
CA CYS A 130 3.28 -22.18 -17.62
C CYS A 130 2.40 -22.74 -18.75
N THR A 131 1.11 -22.95 -18.47
CA THR A 131 0.13 -23.45 -19.44
C THR A 131 -0.89 -22.37 -19.80
N ARG A 132 -1.23 -22.25 -21.08
CA ARG A 132 -2.23 -21.28 -21.54
C ARG A 132 -3.63 -21.72 -21.11
N MET A 133 -4.39 -20.78 -20.54
CA MET A 133 -5.79 -21.00 -20.15
C MET A 133 -6.72 -20.81 -21.34
N LYS A 134 -7.69 -21.71 -21.49
CA LYS A 134 -8.77 -21.59 -22.49
C LYS A 134 -9.84 -20.64 -21.97
N VAL A 135 -9.73 -19.37 -22.36
CA VAL A 135 -10.66 -18.29 -21.95
C VAL A 135 -11.73 -18.05 -23.03
N VAL A 136 -11.39 -18.28 -24.30
CA VAL A 136 -12.34 -18.11 -25.40
C VAL A 136 -13.28 -19.31 -25.46
N ASN A 137 -14.58 -19.06 -25.33
CA ASN A 137 -15.60 -20.11 -25.47
C ASN A 137 -15.61 -20.62 -26.93
N PRO A 138 -15.42 -21.92 -27.19
CA PRO A 138 -15.46 -22.48 -28.54
C PRO A 138 -16.82 -22.29 -29.24
N ASN A 139 -17.88 -21.99 -28.49
CA ASN A 139 -19.22 -21.74 -29.04
C ASN A 139 -19.45 -20.29 -29.49
N LEU A 140 -18.50 -19.37 -29.26
CA LEU A 140 -18.57 -18.04 -29.84
C LEU A 140 -18.23 -18.15 -31.32
N ASN A 141 -19.22 -17.94 -32.19
CA ASN A 141 -19.02 -17.90 -33.65
C ASN A 141 -17.92 -16.90 -34.00
N PRO A 142 -16.71 -17.36 -34.37
CA PRO A 142 -15.56 -16.47 -34.58
C PRO A 142 -15.74 -15.58 -35.80
N SER A 143 -16.67 -15.96 -36.69
CA SER A 143 -17.01 -15.27 -37.92
C SER A 143 -17.92 -14.05 -37.74
N LYS A 144 -18.53 -13.84 -36.56
CA LYS A 144 -19.42 -12.69 -36.30
C LYS A 144 -18.80 -11.59 -35.44
N ASN A 145 -17.71 -11.87 -34.73
CA ASN A 145 -17.03 -10.89 -33.88
C ASN A 145 -15.58 -10.78 -34.33
N LEU A 146 -15.11 -9.56 -34.60
CA LEU A 146 -13.69 -9.32 -34.88
C LEU A 146 -12.89 -9.66 -33.60
N VAL A 147 -12.11 -10.74 -33.62
CA VAL A 147 -11.30 -11.21 -32.46
C VAL A 147 -9.82 -10.84 -32.62
N GLU A 148 -9.51 -9.79 -33.37
CA GLU A 148 -8.14 -9.32 -33.55
C GLU A 148 -7.78 -8.28 -32.49
N ASP A 149 -6.56 -8.36 -31.97
CA ASP A 149 -5.92 -7.40 -31.06
C ASP A 149 -6.82 -6.96 -29.90
N MET A 150 -7.50 -7.93 -29.27
CA MET A 150 -8.38 -7.65 -28.13
C MET A 150 -7.63 -7.31 -26.84
N TRP A 151 -6.32 -7.60 -26.76
CA TRP A 151 -5.52 -7.47 -25.54
C TRP A 151 -6.04 -8.33 -24.37
N LEU A 152 -6.39 -9.58 -24.65
CA LEU A 152 -6.82 -10.52 -23.62
C LEU A 152 -5.72 -10.73 -22.57
N GLY A 153 -6.06 -10.57 -21.29
CA GLY A 153 -5.07 -10.64 -20.20
C GLY A 153 -4.42 -9.30 -19.86
N VAL A 154 -5.01 -8.18 -20.30
CA VAL A 154 -4.61 -6.83 -19.84
C VAL A 154 -4.79 -6.67 -18.32
N SER A 155 -5.80 -7.32 -17.75
CA SER A 155 -5.96 -7.47 -16.30
C SER A 155 -6.55 -8.83 -15.98
N VAL A 156 -6.01 -9.44 -14.91
CA VAL A 156 -6.46 -10.70 -14.33
C VAL A 156 -6.67 -10.52 -12.83
N ALA A 157 -7.77 -11.07 -12.32
CA ALA A 157 -8.07 -11.04 -10.90
C ALA A 157 -8.61 -12.39 -10.44
N SER A 158 -8.14 -12.86 -9.29
CA SER A 158 -8.65 -14.06 -8.64
C SER A 158 -9.69 -13.70 -7.59
N GLN A 159 -10.88 -14.31 -7.64
CA GLN A 159 -11.84 -14.18 -6.56
C GLN A 159 -11.39 -15.03 -5.36
N GLY A 160 -11.10 -14.39 -4.24
CA GLY A 160 -10.87 -15.09 -2.97
C GLY A 160 -12.16 -15.74 -2.46
N GLY A 161 -12.10 -17.03 -2.11
CA GLY A 161 -13.24 -17.78 -1.55
C GLY A 161 -13.41 -19.18 -2.15
N PRO A 162 -14.44 -19.94 -1.72
CA PRO A 162 -14.63 -21.34 -2.10
C PRO A 162 -14.92 -21.58 -3.59
N SER A 163 -15.20 -20.52 -4.36
CA SER A 163 -15.65 -20.61 -5.75
C SER A 163 -14.53 -20.81 -6.78
N GLY A 164 -13.27 -20.48 -6.46
CA GLY A 164 -12.13 -20.67 -7.39
C GLY A 164 -12.27 -19.93 -8.74
N ARG A 165 -12.99 -18.80 -8.78
CA ARG A 165 -13.25 -18.04 -10.01
C ARG A 165 -12.15 -17.04 -10.32
N VAL A 166 -11.98 -16.76 -11.61
CA VAL A 166 -11.03 -15.80 -12.15
C VAL A 166 -11.75 -14.86 -13.09
N LEU A 167 -11.44 -13.58 -12.99
CA LEU A 167 -11.84 -12.55 -13.94
C LEU A 167 -10.68 -12.25 -14.87
N VAL A 168 -10.96 -12.24 -16.16
CA VAL A 168 -10.01 -11.88 -17.20
C VAL A 168 -10.65 -10.79 -18.05
N SER A 169 -9.92 -9.70 -18.26
CA SER A 169 -10.37 -8.62 -19.13
C SER A 169 -9.57 -8.55 -20.42
N SER A 170 -10.19 -7.95 -21.41
CA SER A 170 -9.63 -7.49 -22.67
C SER A 170 -10.00 -6.01 -22.84
N LEU A 171 -9.42 -5.29 -23.80
CA LEU A 171 -9.78 -3.89 -24.06
C LEU A 171 -11.26 -3.70 -24.39
N MET A 172 -11.92 -4.74 -24.92
CA MET A 172 -13.28 -4.66 -25.44
C MET A 172 -14.32 -5.44 -24.60
N SER A 173 -13.89 -6.25 -23.64
CA SER A 173 -14.79 -7.14 -22.89
C SER A 173 -14.21 -7.64 -21.56
N LEU A 174 -15.10 -8.00 -20.63
CA LEU A 174 -14.78 -8.72 -19.41
C LEU A 174 -15.31 -10.15 -19.50
N SER A 175 -14.49 -11.12 -19.09
CA SER A 175 -14.81 -12.55 -19.10
C SER A 175 -14.60 -13.16 -17.72
N GLU A 176 -15.54 -13.97 -17.26
CA GLU A 176 -15.39 -14.79 -16.05
C GLU A 176 -15.02 -16.22 -16.45
N CYS A 177 -14.01 -16.78 -15.81
CA CYS A 177 -13.52 -18.13 -16.06
C CYS A 177 -13.42 -18.91 -14.75
N SER A 178 -13.75 -20.20 -14.81
CA SER A 178 -13.49 -21.12 -13.71
C SER A 178 -12.28 -21.98 -14.03
N LEU A 179 -11.22 -21.87 -13.22
CA LEU A 179 -10.03 -22.71 -13.33
C LEU A 179 -10.32 -24.19 -13.03
N THR A 180 -11.50 -24.47 -12.46
CA THR A 180 -11.93 -25.84 -12.14
C THR A 180 -12.15 -26.73 -13.36
N ASN A 181 -12.26 -26.18 -14.59
CA ASN A 181 -12.68 -26.97 -15.76
C ASN A 181 -11.55 -27.27 -16.78
N ASN A 182 -10.28 -27.06 -16.43
CA ASN A 182 -9.14 -27.29 -17.35
C ASN A 182 -7.92 -28.00 -16.70
N LEU A 183 -8.15 -28.82 -15.67
CA LEU A 183 -7.21 -29.83 -15.18
C LEU A 183 -7.90 -31.20 -15.16
#